data_AF-A0A2G4FW78-F1
#
_entry.id   AF-A0A2G4FW78-F1
#
_cell.length_a   1.000
_cell.length_b   1.000
_cell.length_c   1.000
_cell.angle_alpha   90.00
_cell.angle_beta   90.00
_cell.angle_gamma   90.00
#
_symmetry.space_group_name_H-M   'P 1'
#
loop_
_entity.id
_entity.type
_entity.pdbx_description
1 polymer ?
#
loop_
_entity_poly.entity_id
_entity_poly.type
_entity_poly.pdbx_seq_one_letter_code
_entity_poly.pdbx_strand_id
1 'polypeptide(L)' 'MSEPTKTTVYLDADDYRRLKALARAQGGSAAELVREAVAEYVRHRAPVAAPESIGAGRSGRGDVSARGEELLGDDFGR' A
#
# COMPACT_ATOMS: atom_id res chain seq x y z
N MET A 1 -4.93 -14.82 -4.73
CA MET A 1 -5.93 -13.86 -5.24
C MET A 1 -7.04 -13.79 -4.20
N SER A 2 -7.29 -12.62 -3.62
CA SER A 2 -8.38 -12.46 -2.64
C SER A 2 -9.72 -12.42 -3.37
N GLU A 3 -10.72 -13.10 -2.81
CA GLU A 3 -12.07 -13.18 -3.39
C GLU A 3 -12.85 -11.87 -3.18
N PRO A 4 -13.63 -11.39 -4.17
CA PRO A 4 -14.38 -10.15 -4.02
C PRO A 4 -15.47 -10.29 -2.95
N THR A 5 -15.39 -9.46 -1.91
CA THR A 5 -16.43 -9.38 -0.87
C THR A 5 -17.52 -8.39 -1.26
N LYS A 6 -18.78 -8.83 -1.23
CA LYS A 6 -19.94 -7.97 -1.50
C LYS A 6 -20.12 -6.96 -0.35
N THR A 7 -20.12 -5.69 -0.68
CA THR A 7 -20.39 -4.59 0.25
C THR A 7 -21.49 -3.69 -0.32
N THR A 8 -22.46 -3.31 0.51
CA THR A 8 -23.52 -2.35 0.14
C THR A 8 -23.15 -0.99 0.70
N VAL A 9 -23.15 0.05 -0.14
CA VAL A 9 -22.89 1.44 0.25
C VAL A 9 -24.06 2.32 -0.17
N TYR A 10 -24.37 3.31 0.66
CA TYR A 10 -25.36 4.33 0.33
C TYR A 10 -24.66 5.49 -0.39
N LEU A 11 -25.26 5.94 -1.48
CA LEU A 11 -24.83 7.10 -2.25
C LEU A 11 -26.05 7.96 -2.53
N ASP A 12 -25.84 9.27 -2.58
CA ASP A 12 -26.88 10.18 -3.08
C ASP A 12 -27.24 9.83 -4.52
N ALA A 13 -28.51 10.01 -4.86
CA ALA A 13 -29.03 9.64 -6.18
C ALA A 13 -28.28 10.37 -7.32
N ASP A 14 -27.89 11.62 -7.07
CA ASP A 14 -27.14 12.42 -8.05
C ASP A 14 -25.71 11.95 -8.23
N ASP A 15 -25.03 11.55 -7.16
CA ASP A 15 -23.68 11.00 -7.25
C ASP A 15 -23.67 9.65 -7.95
N TYR A 16 -24.66 8.80 -7.68
CA TYR A 16 -24.81 7.54 -8.41
C TYR A 16 -25.11 7.75 -9.90
N ARG A 17 -25.86 8.79 -10.26
CA ARG A 17 -26.09 9.17 -11.68
C ARG A 17 -24.80 9.63 -12.34
N ARG A 18 -24.04 10.51 -11.69
CA ARG A 18 -22.74 11.00 -12.18
C ARG A 18 -21.75 9.85 -12.37
N LEU A 19 -21.65 8.95 -11.40
CA LEU A 19 -20.80 7.77 -11.47
C LEU A 19 -21.14 6.88 -12.68
N LYS A 20 -22.44 6.62 -12.91
CA LYS A 20 -22.87 5.82 -14.07
C LYS A 20 -22.58 6.51 -15.41
N ALA A 21 -22.75 7.83 -15.47
CA ALA A 21 -22.42 8.59 -16.68
C ALA A 21 -20.92 8.51 -16.98
N LEU A 22 -20.08 8.65 -15.95
CA LEU A 22 -18.63 8.52 -16.08
C LEU A 22 -18.21 7.11 -16.52
N ALA A 23 -18.76 6.06 -15.90
CA ALA A 23 -18.47 4.68 -16.27
C ALA A 23 -18.80 4.41 -17.76
N ARG A 24 -19.95 4.90 -18.23
CA ARG A 24 -20.35 4.77 -19.64
C ARG A 24 -19.39 5.49 -20.58
N ALA A 25 -18.98 6.70 -20.24
CA ALA A 25 -18.04 7.47 -21.06
C ALA A 25 -16.68 6.76 -21.20
N GLN A 26 -16.27 5.99 -20.20
CA GLN A 26 -15.02 5.23 -20.18
C GLN A 26 -15.14 3.78 -20.71
N GLY A 27 -16.35 3.34 -21.09
CA GLY A 27 -16.58 1.97 -21.57
C GLY A 27 -16.56 0.90 -20.47
N GLY A 28 -16.78 1.28 -19.21
CA GLY A 28 -16.77 0.38 -18.05
C GLY A 28 -18.07 0.39 -17.24
N SER A 29 -18.04 -0.31 -16.09
CA SER A 29 -19.14 -0.41 -15.13
C SER A 29 -18.94 0.50 -13.92
N ALA A 30 -20.05 0.91 -13.29
CA ALA A 30 -19.99 1.66 -12.04
C ALA A 30 -19.25 0.89 -10.92
N ALA A 31 -19.33 -0.46 -10.94
CA ALA A 31 -18.64 -1.30 -9.97
C ALA A 31 -17.11 -1.28 -10.15
N GLU A 32 -16.61 -1.21 -11.39
CA GLU A 32 -15.18 -1.05 -11.66
C GLU A 32 -14.67 0.29 -11.13
N LEU A 33 -15.37 1.39 -11.43
CA LEU A 33 -15.02 2.71 -10.91
C LEU A 33 -15.05 2.78 -9.39
N VAL A 34 -16.03 2.14 -8.72
CA VAL A 34 -16.06 2.09 -7.25
C VAL A 34 -14.84 1.35 -6.70
N ARG A 35 -14.47 0.20 -7.30
CA ARG A 35 -13.28 -0.54 -6.87
C ARG A 35 -12.00 0.27 -7.05
N GLU A 36 -11.87 0.94 -8.20
CA GLU A 36 -10.73 1.82 -8.48
C GLU A 36 -10.67 2.99 -7.49
N ALA A 37 -11.79 3.69 -7.28
CA ALA A 37 -11.86 4.82 -6.35
C ALA A 37 -11.51 4.41 -4.91
N VAL A 38 -11.98 3.25 -4.46
CA VAL A 38 -11.60 2.69 -3.14
C VAL A 38 -10.10 2.38 -3.09
N ALA A 39 -9.55 1.75 -4.14
CA ALA A 39 -8.12 1.43 -4.20
C ALA A 39 -7.24 2.69 -4.20
N GLU A 40 -7.60 3.73 -4.95
CA GLU A 40 -6.91 5.02 -4.94
C GLU A 40 -7.04 5.73 -3.59
N TYR A 41 -8.26 5.77 -3.02
CA TYR A 41 -8.50 6.37 -1.71
C TYR A 41 -7.64 5.74 -0.61
N VAL A 42 -7.58 4.41 -0.60
CA VAL A 42 -6.75 3.65 0.35
C VAL A 42 -5.28 3.87 0.05
N ARG A 43 -4.82 3.80 -1.20
CA ARG A 43 -3.40 4.05 -1.53
C ARG A 43 -2.91 5.42 -1.09
N HIS A 44 -3.72 6.46 -1.24
CA HIS A 44 -3.36 7.82 -0.83
C HIS A 44 -3.38 8.06 0.68
N ARG A 45 -4.12 7.25 1.44
CA ARG A 45 -4.31 7.41 2.88
C ARG A 45 -3.63 6.34 3.72
N ALA A 46 -3.26 5.23 3.10
CA ALA A 46 -2.47 4.22 3.75
C ALA A 46 -1.18 4.90 4.22
N PRO A 47 -0.80 4.75 5.50
CA PRO A 47 0.53 5.16 5.91
C PRO A 47 1.51 4.49 4.96
N VAL A 48 2.49 5.24 4.46
CA VAL A 48 3.58 4.65 3.69
C VAL A 48 4.10 3.51 4.54
N ALA A 49 3.90 2.27 4.08
CA ALA A 49 4.40 1.12 4.80
C ALA A 49 5.90 1.39 4.96
N ALA A 50 6.34 1.55 6.21
CA ALA A 50 7.76 1.68 6.47
C ALA A 50 8.41 0.46 5.80
N PRO A 51 9.46 0.64 5.00
CA PRO A 51 10.10 -0.49 4.35
C PRO A 51 10.42 -1.54 5.42
N GLU A 52 9.88 -2.75 5.27
CA GLU A 52 10.06 -3.83 6.26
C GLU A 52 11.55 -4.19 6.43
N SER A 53 12.38 -3.81 5.46
CA SER A 53 13.81 -3.62 5.65
C SER A 53 14.40 -2.68 4.58
N ILE A 54 14.61 -1.41 4.92
CA ILE A 54 15.68 -0.60 4.31
C ILE A 54 16.29 0.26 5.42
N GLY A 55 17.41 -0.19 5.99
CA GLY A 55 18.25 0.62 6.88
C GLY A 55 17.54 1.17 8.10
N ALA A 56 16.97 0.30 8.95
CA ALA A 56 16.32 0.69 10.20
C ALA A 56 17.22 1.46 11.19
N GLY A 57 18.53 1.57 10.91
CA GLY A 57 19.46 2.42 11.64
C GLY A 57 20.41 3.16 10.72
N ARG A 58 20.60 4.46 10.95
CA ARG A 58 21.72 5.24 10.44
C ARG A 58 22.92 4.94 11.35
N SER A 59 23.70 3.90 11.05
CA SER A 59 24.88 3.50 11.85
C SER A 59 25.97 4.56 11.94
N GLY A 60 25.95 5.56 11.05
CA GLY A 60 27.02 6.56 10.89
C GLY A 60 28.34 5.97 10.38
N ARG A 61 28.37 4.66 10.10
CA ARG A 61 29.55 3.90 9.70
C ARG A 61 29.24 3.08 8.45
N GLY A 62 29.95 3.38 7.36
CA GLY A 62 29.79 2.70 6.07
C GLY A 62 30.60 1.40 5.93
N ASP A 63 31.45 1.08 6.91
CA ASP A 63 32.36 -0.07 6.89
C ASP A 63 31.83 -1.28 7.67
N VAL A 64 30.67 -1.16 8.32
CA VAL A 64 30.09 -2.22 9.18
C VAL A 64 29.90 -3.53 8.40
N SER A 65 29.44 -3.47 7.15
CA SER A 65 29.27 -4.67 6.31
C SER A 65 30.59 -5.35 5.95
N ALA A 66 31.68 -4.62 5.86
CA ALA A 66 33.00 -5.17 5.51
C ALA A 66 33.73 -5.75 6.74
N ARG A 67 33.30 -5.39 7.95
CA ARG A 67 33.95 -5.76 9.22
C ARG A 67 33.11 -6.70 10.07
N GLY A 68 32.14 -7.39 9.47
CA GLY A 68 31.19 -8.25 10.19
C GLY A 68 31.89 -9.25 11.11
N GLU A 69 32.91 -9.94 10.62
CA GLU A 69 33.66 -10.94 11.40
C GLU A 69 34.43 -10.33 12.58
N GLU A 70 35.06 -9.17 12.38
CA GLU A 70 35.79 -8.46 13.44
C GLU A 70 34.85 -7.92 14.52
N LEU A 71 33.67 -7.46 14.11
CA LEU A 71 32.66 -6.88 15.01
C LEU A 71 31.88 -7.95 15.77
N LEU A 72 31.73 -9.15 15.20
CA LEU A 72 31.06 -10.24 15.85
C LEU A 72 32.02 -10.97 16.79
N GLY A 73 33.26 -11.26 16.42
CA GLY A 73 34.25 -11.86 17.34
C GLY A 73 33.80 -13.16 18.03
N ASP A 74 34.65 -13.70 18.90
CA ASP A 74 34.45 -15.05 19.46
C ASP A 74 33.46 -15.12 20.65
N ASP A 75 33.12 -13.97 21.24
CA ASP A 75 32.23 -13.87 22.40
C ASP A 75 30.78 -13.52 22.04
N PHE A 76 30.45 -13.38 20.75
CA PHE A 76 29.08 -13.07 20.33
C PHE A 76 28.14 -14.24 20.59
N GLY A 77 27.16 -14.00 21.48
CA GLY A 77 26.14 -14.98 21.87
C GLY A 77 26.43 -15.73 23.18
N ARG A 78 27.41 -15.29 23.98
CA ARG A 78 27.65 -15.77 25.34
C ARG A 78 26.84 -15.01 26.38
#